data_AF-F2L2P5-F1
#
_entry.id   AF-F2L2P5-F1
#
_cell.length_a   1.000
_cell.length_b   1.000
_cell.length_c   1.000
_cell.angle_alpha   90.00
_cell.angle_beta   90.00
_cell.angle_gamma   90.00
#
_symmetry.space_group_name_H-M   'P 1'
#
loop_
_entity.id
_entity.type
_entity.pdbx_description
1 polymer ?
#
loop_
_entity_poly.entity_id
_entity_poly.type
_entity_poly.pdbx_seq_one_letter_code
_entity_poly.pdbx_strand_id
1 'polypeptide(L)'
;MRYAVLGLLDGMITAIGLTSGALIRGHSIGLQEAASIAVVVATINGLTSFVAEYSHQRASLRDIEYKISLRSTGRILRSLVHRRALARSLRSALFMFASSLAGASSVLIPASIKAVFGLYALGVLVLAASIGLAKTPEEFGEWLVMIGASAAVGLAVGLLFPLAA
;
A
#
# COMPACT_ATOMS: atom_id res chain seq x y z
N MET A 1 -3.07 -3.57 12.23
CA MET A 1 -2.20 -4.52 11.49
C MET A 1 -2.59 -4.63 10.03
N ARG A 2 -3.86 -4.94 9.68
CA ARG A 2 -4.32 -5.07 8.27
C ARG A 2 -3.86 -3.94 7.33
N TYR A 3 -4.05 -2.67 7.69
CA TYR A 3 -3.66 -1.52 6.85
C TYR A 3 -2.15 -1.34 6.71
N ALA A 4 -1.35 -1.81 7.67
CA ALA A 4 0.10 -1.72 7.62
C ALA A 4 0.69 -2.78 6.67
N VAL A 5 0.15 -4.00 6.71
CA VAL A 5 0.54 -5.06 5.78
C VAL A 5 0.12 -4.71 4.37
N LEU A 6 -1.12 -4.25 4.19
CA LEU A 6 -1.66 -3.94 2.88
C LEU A 6 -0.95 -2.73 2.27
N GLY A 7 -0.65 -1.68 3.05
CA GLY A 7 0.14 -0.56 2.58
C GLY A 7 1.58 -0.97 2.21
N LEU A 8 2.25 -1.80 3.00
CA LEU A 8 3.61 -2.27 2.69
C LEU A 8 3.66 -3.07 1.38
N LEU A 9 2.73 -4.03 1.20
CA LEU A 9 2.66 -4.84 -0.02
C LEU A 9 2.31 -3.99 -1.24
N ASP A 10 1.31 -3.12 -1.13
CA ASP A 10 0.85 -2.27 -2.22
C ASP A 10 1.91 -1.25 -2.63
N GLY A 11 2.59 -0.64 -1.64
CA GLY A 11 3.71 0.27 -1.85
C GLY A 11 4.89 -0.41 -2.54
N MET A 12 5.22 -1.64 -2.12
CA MET A 12 6.24 -2.47 -2.75
C MET A 12 5.88 -2.77 -4.22
N ILE A 13 4.71 -3.38 -4.46
CA ILE A 13 4.27 -3.82 -5.80
C ILE A 13 4.19 -2.64 -6.76
N THR A 14 3.61 -1.52 -6.32
CA THR A 14 3.46 -0.33 -7.16
C THR A 14 4.81 0.30 -7.48
N ALA A 15 5.70 0.44 -6.50
CA ALA A 15 7.05 0.97 -6.74
C ALA A 15 7.83 0.11 -7.74
N ILE A 16 7.74 -1.21 -7.61
CA ILE A 16 8.37 -2.16 -8.53
C ILE A 16 7.76 -2.04 -9.92
N GLY A 17 6.44 -1.99 -10.05
CA GLY A 17 5.77 -1.84 -11.34
C GLY A 17 6.18 -0.55 -12.07
N LEU A 18 6.37 0.54 -11.33
CA LEU A 18 6.83 1.81 -11.92
C LEU A 18 8.31 1.80 -12.32
N THR A 19 9.13 0.93 -11.72
CA THR A 19 10.59 0.95 -11.86
C THR A 19 11.19 -0.30 -12.50
N SER A 20 10.39 -1.31 -12.83
CA SER A 20 10.88 -2.59 -13.33
C SER A 20 11.61 -2.48 -14.67
N GLY A 21 11.18 -1.57 -15.54
CA GLY A 21 11.88 -1.25 -16.78
C GLY A 21 13.31 -0.75 -16.54
N ALA A 22 13.50 0.17 -15.59
CA ALA A 22 14.81 0.69 -15.21
C ALA A 22 15.66 -0.37 -14.48
N LEU A 23 15.06 -1.15 -13.58
CA LEU A 23 15.71 -2.23 -12.84
C LEU A 23 16.27 -3.33 -13.76
N ILE A 24 15.55 -3.70 -14.81
CA ILE A 24 15.93 -4.81 -15.69
C ILE A 24 16.84 -4.34 -16.83
N ARG A 25 16.66 -3.12 -17.32
CA ARG A 25 17.56 -2.51 -18.32
C ARG A 25 18.87 -1.98 -17.71
N GLY A 26 19.02 -2.07 -16.39
CA GLY A 26 20.25 -1.66 -15.68
C GLY A 26 20.43 -0.13 -15.57
N HIS A 27 19.39 0.65 -15.80
CA HIS A 27 19.44 2.10 -15.62
C HIS A 27 19.37 2.42 -14.13
N SER A 28 20.36 3.16 -13.62
CA SER A 28 20.37 3.60 -12.23
C SER A 28 19.31 4.67 -12.02
N ILE A 29 18.35 4.40 -11.15
CA ILE A 29 17.36 5.37 -10.70
C ILE A 29 18.05 6.30 -9.71
N GLY A 30 17.95 7.62 -9.91
CA GLY A 30 18.50 8.58 -8.97
C GLY A 30 17.84 8.47 -7.60
N LEU A 31 18.56 8.74 -6.51
CA LEU A 31 17.98 8.72 -5.15
C LEU A 31 16.78 9.67 -5.02
N GLN A 32 16.81 10.80 -5.73
CA GLN A 32 15.72 11.78 -5.76
C GLN A 32 14.49 11.24 -6.49
N GLU A 33 14.68 10.49 -7.58
CA GLU A 33 13.58 9.84 -8.32
C GLU A 33 12.97 8.72 -7.48
N ALA A 34 13.80 7.89 -6.86
CA ALA A 34 13.39 6.85 -5.92
C ALA A 34 12.53 7.41 -4.78
N ALA A 35 13.00 8.51 -4.15
CA ALA A 35 12.24 9.17 -3.08
C ALA A 35 10.94 9.79 -3.59
N SER A 36 10.95 10.42 -4.77
CA SER A 36 9.75 11.00 -5.38
C SER A 36 8.69 9.94 -5.66
N ILE A 37 9.09 8.83 -6.30
CA ILE A 37 8.19 7.70 -6.59
C ILE A 37 7.63 7.13 -5.28
N ALA A 38 8.47 6.91 -4.27
CA ALA A 38 8.03 6.38 -2.99
C ALA A 38 6.98 7.28 -2.31
N VAL A 39 7.17 8.60 -2.33
CA VAL A 39 6.21 9.57 -1.76
C VAL A 39 4.92 9.61 -2.57
N VAL A 40 5.00 9.59 -3.90
CA VAL A 40 3.81 9.59 -4.77
C VAL A 40 2.98 8.33 -4.52
N VAL A 41 3.60 7.15 -4.53
CA VAL A 41 2.93 5.87 -4.25
C VAL A 41 2.30 5.89 -2.85
N ALA A 42 3.05 6.30 -1.82
CA ALA A 42 2.53 6.40 -0.47
C ALA A 42 1.32 7.35 -0.36
N THR A 43 1.37 8.49 -1.05
CA THR A 43 0.30 9.50 -1.05
C THR A 43 -0.96 8.95 -1.71
N ILE A 44 -0.84 8.32 -2.87
CA ILE A 44 -1.96 7.70 -3.58
C ILE A 44 -2.60 6.61 -2.73
N ASN A 45 -1.79 5.73 -2.13
CA ASN A 45 -2.28 4.63 -1.31
C ASN A 45 -2.95 5.13 -0.02
N GLY A 46 -2.37 6.14 0.63
CA GLY A 46 -2.95 6.81 1.79
C GLY A 46 -4.30 7.46 1.48
N LEU A 47 -4.39 8.24 0.40
CA LEU A 47 -5.63 8.90 -0.03
C LEU A 47 -6.70 7.88 -0.43
N THR A 48 -6.33 6.84 -1.16
CA THR A 48 -7.27 5.79 -1.57
C THR A 48 -7.83 5.05 -0.37
N SER A 49 -6.99 4.71 0.61
CA SER A 49 -7.45 4.12 1.87
C SER A 49 -8.31 5.08 2.69
N PHE A 50 -8.00 6.37 2.69
CA PHE A 50 -8.83 7.38 3.37
C PHE A 50 -10.25 7.40 2.80
N VAL A 51 -10.35 7.49 1.47
CA VAL A 51 -11.63 7.55 0.76
C VAL A 51 -12.41 6.25 0.94
N ALA A 52 -11.75 5.10 0.86
CA ALA A 52 -12.38 3.80 1.06
C ALA A 52 -12.96 3.66 2.48
N GLU A 53 -12.18 4.00 3.51
CA GLU A 53 -12.60 3.90 4.91
C GLU A 53 -13.72 4.90 5.24
N TYR A 54 -13.59 6.14 4.75
CA TYR A 54 -14.60 7.16 4.93
C TYR A 54 -15.92 6.80 4.23
N SER A 55 -15.85 6.25 3.02
CA SER A 55 -17.03 5.78 2.28
C SER A 55 -17.73 4.64 3.02
N HIS A 56 -16.97 3.66 3.51
CA HIS A 56 -17.52 2.54 4.28
C HIS A 56 -18.21 3.02 5.57
N GLN A 57 -17.58 3.91 6.32
CA GLN A 57 -18.16 4.47 7.55
C GLN A 57 -19.39 5.33 7.26
N ARG A 58 -19.39 6.10 6.18
CA ARG A 58 -20.55 6.90 5.77
C ARG A 58 -21.74 6.04 5.37
N ALA A 59 -21.51 4.94 4.64
CA ALA A 59 -22.54 3.97 4.28
C ALA A 59 -23.14 3.29 5.53
N SER A 60 -22.27 2.81 6.43
CA SER A 60 -22.68 2.20 7.71
C SER A 60 -23.55 3.14 8.55
N LEU A 61 -23.18 4.43 8.63
CA LEU A 61 -23.97 5.42 9.35
C LEU A 61 -25.34 5.67 8.71
N ARG A 62 -25.43 5.66 7.38
CA ARG A 62 -26.71 5.82 6.66
C ARG A 62 -27.65 4.63 6.91
N ASP A 63 -27.11 3.42 6.95
CA ASP A 63 -27.89 2.22 7.26
C ASP A 63 -28.40 2.20 8.70
N ILE A 64 -27.57 2.67 9.64
CA ILE A 64 -27.95 2.81 11.06
C ILE A 64 -29.04 3.88 11.20
N GLU A 65 -28.90 5.03 10.54
CA GLU A 65 -29.91 6.10 10.53
C GLU A 65 -31.25 5.62 9.95
N TYR A 66 -31.20 4.83 8.87
CA TYR A 66 -32.38 4.22 8.27
C TYR A 66 -33.07 3.22 9.23
N LYS A 67 -32.31 2.35 9.89
CA LYS A 67 -32.83 1.34 10.82
C LYS A 67 -33.41 1.92 12.10
N ILE A 68 -32.96 3.10 12.52
CA ILE A 68 -33.32 3.68 13.81
C ILE A 68 -34.53 4.63 13.73
N SER A 69 -35.07 4.96 12.55
CA SER A 69 -36.30 5.77 12.40
C SER A 69 -36.26 7.14 13.15
N LEU A 70 -35.09 7.64 13.54
CA LEU A 70 -34.98 8.82 14.42
C LEU A 70 -34.96 10.11 13.60
N ARG A 71 -36.16 10.68 13.38
CA ARG A 71 -36.39 11.96 12.68
C ARG A 71 -35.79 13.20 13.36
N SER A 72 -35.28 13.16 14.60
CA SER A 72 -34.90 14.38 15.35
C SER A 72 -33.49 14.44 15.95
N THR A 73 -32.68 13.38 15.89
CA THR A 73 -31.30 13.38 16.46
C THR A 73 -30.20 13.70 15.42
N GLY A 74 -30.60 13.98 14.17
CA GLY A 74 -29.73 14.07 12.99
C GLY A 74 -28.66 15.18 12.98
N ARG A 75 -28.59 16.09 13.97
CA ARG A 75 -27.53 17.12 14.05
C ARG A 75 -26.40 16.78 15.03
N ILE A 76 -26.69 16.12 16.14
CA ILE A 76 -25.70 15.82 17.19
C ILE A 76 -24.93 14.53 16.85
N LEU A 77 -25.62 13.49 16.35
CA LEU A 77 -24.97 12.31 15.80
C LEU A 77 -24.13 12.66 14.56
N ARG A 78 -24.61 13.60 13.72
CA ARG A 78 -23.86 14.07 12.54
C ARG A 78 -22.53 14.74 12.84
N SER A 79 -22.36 15.43 13.97
CA SER A 79 -21.13 16.21 14.19
C SER A 79 -20.07 15.41 14.95
N LEU A 80 -20.46 14.71 16.02
CA LEU A 80 -19.52 13.98 16.87
C LEU A 80 -19.10 12.63 16.28
N VAL A 81 -20.04 11.90 15.66
CA VAL A 81 -19.73 10.61 15.02
C VAL A 81 -18.93 10.82 13.74
N HIS A 82 -19.22 11.90 13.00
CA HIS A 82 -18.49 12.25 11.79
C HIS A 82 -17.04 12.67 12.07
N ARG A 83 -16.78 13.43 13.15
CA ARG A 83 -15.40 13.74 13.58
C ARG A 83 -14.62 12.49 14.00
N ARG A 84 -15.24 11.54 14.71
CA ARG A 84 -14.57 10.26 15.05
C ARG A 84 -14.35 9.39 13.82
N ALA A 85 -15.31 9.34 12.91
CA ALA A 85 -15.20 8.62 11.65
C ALA A 85 -14.06 9.17 10.78
N LEU A 86 -13.99 10.50 10.63
CA LEU A 86 -12.90 11.19 9.95
C LEU A 86 -11.55 10.93 10.63
N ALA A 87 -11.47 11.03 11.96
CA ALA A 87 -10.21 10.77 12.67
C ALA A 87 -9.75 9.31 12.52
N ARG A 88 -10.67 8.35 12.51
CA ARG A 88 -10.36 6.92 12.31
C ARG A 88 -9.91 6.65 10.87
N SER A 89 -10.58 7.26 9.90
CA SER A 89 -10.23 7.18 8.48
C SER A 89 -8.88 7.86 8.19
N LEU A 90 -8.59 8.98 8.84
CA LEU A 90 -7.31 9.66 8.74
C LEU A 90 -6.19 8.81 9.36
N ARG A 91 -6.46 8.16 10.50
CA ARG A 91 -5.50 7.26 11.13
C ARG A 91 -5.19 6.04 10.26
N SER A 92 -6.19 5.42 9.63
CA SER A 92 -5.94 4.31 8.69
C SER A 92 -5.15 4.77 7.47
N ALA A 93 -5.48 5.94 6.92
CA ALA A 93 -4.75 6.55 5.82
C ALA A 93 -3.28 6.85 6.16
N LEU A 94 -3.00 7.35 7.37
CA LEU A 94 -1.63 7.60 7.84
C LEU A 94 -0.83 6.30 8.01
N PHE A 95 -1.45 5.24 8.54
CA PHE A 95 -0.79 3.94 8.62
C PHE A 95 -0.51 3.34 7.24
N MET A 96 -1.46 3.50 6.30
CA MET A 96 -1.29 3.13 4.90
C MET A 96 -0.15 3.89 4.24
N PHE A 97 -0.13 5.22 4.39
CA PHE A 97 0.92 6.08 3.88
C PHE A 97 2.29 5.65 4.41
N ALA A 98 2.45 5.54 5.73
CA ALA A 98 3.74 5.21 6.35
C ALA A 98 4.24 3.82 5.95
N SER A 99 3.34 2.82 5.93
CA SER A 99 3.71 1.46 5.53
C SER A 99 4.00 1.34 4.04
N SER A 100 3.24 2.03 3.19
CA SER A 100 3.48 2.09 1.75
C SER A 100 4.77 2.81 1.41
N LEU A 101 5.11 3.87 2.15
CA LEU A 101 6.39 4.56 2.00
C LEU A 101 7.54 3.63 2.39
N ALA A 102 7.41 2.87 3.48
CA ALA A 102 8.41 1.89 3.88
C ALA A 102 8.58 0.76 2.85
N GLY A 103 7.47 0.22 2.34
CA GLY A 103 7.46 -0.80 1.29
C GLY A 103 8.13 -0.32 0.00
N ALA A 104 7.78 0.88 -0.48
CA ALA A 104 8.41 1.45 -1.66
C ALA A 104 9.90 1.76 -1.44
N SER A 105 10.24 2.40 -0.32
CA SER A 105 11.63 2.82 -0.03
C SER A 105 12.56 1.64 0.17
N SER A 106 12.09 0.55 0.79
CA SER A 106 12.89 -0.66 1.00
C SER A 106 13.33 -1.33 -0.30
N VAL A 107 12.60 -1.15 -1.41
CA VAL A 107 13.00 -1.63 -2.74
C VAL A 107 13.79 -0.58 -3.52
N LEU A 108 13.35 0.69 -3.46
CA LEU A 108 13.90 1.76 -4.29
C LEU A 108 15.25 2.30 -3.79
N ILE A 109 15.50 2.32 -2.47
CA ILE A 109 16.80 2.77 -1.93
C ILE A 109 17.92 1.83 -2.38
N PRO A 110 17.81 0.49 -2.22
CA PRO A 110 18.80 -0.44 -2.78
C PRO A 110 18.93 -0.33 -4.31
N ALA A 111 17.82 -0.12 -5.02
CA ALA A 111 17.81 0.05 -6.47
C ALA A 111 18.62 1.26 -6.95
N SER A 112 18.66 2.35 -6.17
CA SER A 112 19.45 3.54 -6.50
C SER A 112 20.96 3.35 -6.44
N ILE A 113 21.44 2.34 -5.70
CA ILE A 113 22.88 2.02 -5.60
C ILE A 113 23.28 1.17 -6.80
N LYS A 114 22.55 0.08 -7.04
CA LYS A 114 22.62 -0.71 -8.28
C LYS A 114 21.25 -1.32 -8.55
N ALA A 115 20.86 -1.37 -9.81
CA ALA A 115 19.60 -1.97 -10.25
C ALA A 115 19.41 -3.41 -9.74
N VAL A 116 20.47 -4.22 -9.72
CA VAL A 116 20.44 -5.61 -9.22
C VAL A 116 20.11 -5.70 -7.72
N PHE A 117 20.53 -4.72 -6.91
CA PHE A 117 20.21 -4.70 -5.48
C PHE A 117 18.72 -4.46 -5.22
N GLY A 118 18.00 -3.79 -6.14
CA GLY A 118 16.54 -3.66 -6.06
C GLY A 118 15.84 -5.02 -6.17
N LEU A 119 16.32 -5.91 -7.05
CA LEU A 119 15.77 -7.26 -7.20
C LEU A 119 16.06 -8.14 -5.98
N TYR A 120 17.26 -8.05 -5.39
CA TYR A 120 17.57 -8.75 -4.15
C TYR A 120 16.74 -8.24 -2.97
N ALA A 121 16.58 -6.91 -2.86
CA ALA A 121 15.76 -6.30 -1.84
C ALA A 121 14.29 -6.75 -1.94
N LEU A 122 13.76 -6.86 -3.17
CA LEU A 122 12.44 -7.43 -3.44
C LEU A 122 12.34 -8.87 -2.93
N GLY A 123 13.29 -9.74 -3.29
CA GLY A 123 13.29 -11.13 -2.82
C GLY A 123 13.34 -11.24 -1.29
N VAL A 124 14.19 -10.44 -0.64
CA VAL A 124 14.29 -10.38 0.83
C VAL A 124 12.98 -9.87 1.44
N LEU A 125 12.34 -8.87 0.84
CA LEU A 125 11.11 -8.29 1.35
C LEU A 125 9.91 -9.24 1.20
N VAL A 126 9.82 -9.99 0.10
CA VAL A 126 8.83 -11.06 -0.08
C VAL A 126 9.00 -12.12 1.02
N LEU A 127 10.23 -12.60 1.22
CA LEU A 127 10.51 -13.58 2.27
C LEU A 127 10.20 -13.05 3.67
N ALA A 128 10.65 -11.83 3.98
CA ALA A 128 10.42 -11.21 5.29
C ALA A 128 8.93 -10.97 5.56
N ALA A 129 8.17 -10.53 4.55
CA ALA A 129 6.72 -10.35 4.66
C ALA A 129 5.99 -11.68 4.87
N SER A 130 6.38 -12.73 4.13
CA SER A 130 5.83 -14.08 4.30
C SER A 130 6.11 -14.65 5.68
N ILE A 131 7.34 -14.51 6.19
CA ILE A 131 7.70 -14.94 7.56
C ILE A 131 6.91 -14.14 8.61
N GLY A 132 6.79 -12.82 8.42
CA GLY A 132 6.09 -11.96 9.37
C GLY A 132 4.57 -12.17 9.42
N LEU A 133 3.98 -12.73 8.36
CA LEU A 133 2.54 -13.00 8.25
C LEU A 133 2.15 -14.43 8.62
N ALA A 134 3.04 -15.39 8.38
CA ALA A 134 2.78 -16.80 8.63
C ALA A 134 2.79 -17.13 10.13
N LYS A 135 1.76 -17.83 10.59
CA LYS A 135 1.74 -18.46 11.93
C LYS A 135 2.05 -19.95 11.85
N THR A 136 1.87 -20.56 10.69
CA THR A 136 2.17 -21.97 10.41
C THR A 136 3.02 -22.10 9.14
N PRO A 137 3.76 -23.20 8.97
CA PRO A 137 4.56 -23.43 7.77
C PRO A 137 3.72 -23.57 6.49
N GLU A 138 2.46 -23.99 6.59
CA GLU A 138 1.53 -24.04 5.45
C GLU A 138 1.10 -22.63 5.02
N GLU A 139 0.71 -21.77 5.98
CA GLU A 139 0.41 -20.36 5.71
C GLU A 139 1.61 -19.63 5.09
N PHE A 140 2.84 -19.99 5.49
CA PHE A 140 4.05 -19.41 4.89
C PHE A 140 4.12 -19.67 3.39
N GLY A 141 3.83 -20.91 2.95
CA GLY A 141 3.79 -21.27 1.54
C GLY A 141 2.74 -20.45 0.78
N GLU A 142 1.54 -20.33 1.33
CA GLU A 142 0.45 -19.55 0.73
C GLU A 142 0.82 -18.07 0.58
N TRP A 143 1.34 -17.44 1.64
CA TRP A 143 1.77 -16.04 1.60
C TRP A 143 2.92 -15.81 0.64
N LEU A 144 3.90 -16.73 0.59
CA LEU A 144 5.03 -16.65 -0.33
C LEU A 144 4.58 -16.72 -1.79
N VAL A 145 3.65 -17.62 -2.11
CA VAL A 145 3.07 -17.72 -3.45
C VAL A 145 2.26 -16.47 -3.79
N MET A 146 1.38 -16.01 -2.90
CA MET A 146 0.56 -14.82 -3.15
C MET A 146 1.39 -13.56 -3.35
N ILE A 147 2.33 -13.28 -2.44
CA ILE A 147 3.16 -12.08 -2.49
C ILE A 147 4.15 -12.17 -3.66
N GLY A 148 4.75 -13.34 -3.85
CA GLY A 148 5.67 -13.60 -4.97
C GLY A 148 4.98 -13.46 -6.33
N ALA A 149 3.79 -14.04 -6.51
CA ALA A 149 3.01 -13.88 -7.73
C ALA A 149 2.61 -12.42 -7.97
N SER A 150 2.20 -11.70 -6.93
CA SER A 150 1.86 -10.28 -7.03
C SER A 150 3.06 -9.42 -7.45
N ALA A 151 4.24 -9.68 -6.89
CA ALA A 151 5.47 -9.01 -7.27
C ALA A 151 5.89 -9.36 -8.71
N ALA A 152 5.74 -10.61 -9.13
CA ALA A 152 6.01 -11.05 -10.50
C ALA A 152 5.06 -10.37 -11.52
N VAL A 153 3.78 -10.24 -11.18
CA VAL A 153 2.81 -9.50 -12.00
C VAL A 153 3.19 -8.02 -12.07
N GLY A 154 3.54 -7.39 -10.94
CA GLY A 154 4.02 -6.01 -10.92
C GLY A 154 5.24 -5.79 -11.82
N LEU A 155 6.24 -6.67 -11.73
CA LEU A 155 7.41 -6.66 -12.62
C LEU A 155 7.01 -6.79 -14.09
N ALA A 156 6.18 -7.78 -14.42
CA ALA A 156 5.74 -8.05 -15.79
C ALA A 156 4.97 -6.86 -16.39
N VAL A 157 4.07 -6.24 -15.62
CA VAL A 157 3.33 -5.05 -16.07
C VAL A 157 4.28 -3.89 -16.36
N GLY A 158 5.22 -3.60 -15.46
CA GLY A 158 6.17 -2.50 -15.69
C GLY A 158 7.18 -2.77 -16.82
N LEU A 159 7.44 -4.05 -17.14
CA LEU A 159 8.24 -4.43 -18.30
C LEU A 159 7.49 -4.23 -19.61
N LEU A 160 6.19 -4.53 -19.63
CA LEU A 160 5.32 -4.37 -20.80
C LEU A 160 5.00 -2.90 -21.09
N PHE A 161 4.91 -2.06 -20.04
CA PHE A 161 4.60 -0.64 -20.15
C PHE A 161 5.68 0.22 -19.47
N PRO A 162 6.90 0.31 -20.03
CA PRO A 162 7.97 1.08 -19.43
C PRO A 162 7.64 2.58 -19.46
N LEU A 163 7.60 3.20 -18.28
CA LEU A 163 7.40 4.66 -18.12
C LEU A 163 8.70 5.45 -18.32
N ALA A 164 9.86 4.79 -18.30
CA ALA A 164 11.15 5.34 -18.66
C ALA A 164 11.78 4.46 -19.75
N ALA A 165 12.05 5.07 -20.91
CA ALA A 165 12.71 4.44 -22.05
C ALA A 165 14.20 4.22 -21.77
#